data_AF-A0A354SDF3-F1
#
_entry.id   AF-A0A354SDF3-F1
#
_cell.length_a   1.000
_cell.length_b   1.000
_cell.length_c   1.000
_cell.angle_alpha   90.00
_cell.angle_beta   90.00
_cell.angle_gamma   90.00
#
_symmetry.space_group_name_H-M   'P 1'
#
loop_
_entity.id
_entity.type
_entity.pdbx_description
1 polymer ?
#
loop_
_entity_poly.entity_id
_entity_poly.type
_entity_poly.pdbx_seq_one_letter_code
_entity_poly.pdbx_strand_id
1 'polypeptide(L)' 'MALKVHHLRPAPGAKTERTRKGRGEASKGKTAGRGTKGTKARYQVPARFEGGQMP' A
#
# COMPACT_ATOMS: atom_id res chain seq x y z
N MET A 1 28.22 8.82 -31.37
CA MET A 1 26.83 8.33 -31.59
C MET A 1 25.88 9.18 -30.76
N ALA A 2 24.80 9.69 -31.35
CA ALA A 2 23.84 10.56 -30.66
C ALA A 2 22.95 9.79 -29.65
N LEU A 3 22.34 10.52 -28.72
CA LEU A 3 21.37 9.99 -27.75
C LEU A 3 20.15 9.40 -28.50
N LYS A 4 19.73 8.21 -28.10
CA LYS A 4 18.57 7.48 -28.65
C LYS A 4 17.57 7.23 -27.52
N VAL A 5 16.33 6.89 -27.88
CA VAL A 5 15.22 6.73 -26.93
C VAL A 5 15.54 5.73 -25.81
N HIS A 6 16.25 4.63 -26.09
CA HIS A 6 16.62 3.62 -25.09
C HIS A 6 17.78 4.02 -24.16
N HIS A 7 18.39 5.19 -24.36
CA HIS A 7 19.37 5.75 -23.43
C HIS A 7 18.71 6.56 -22.30
N LEU A 8 17.43 6.90 -22.42
CA LEU A 8 16.71 7.68 -21.42
C LEU A 8 16.38 6.80 -20.21
N ARG A 9 16.80 7.24 -19.02
CA ARG A 9 16.48 6.61 -17.74
C ARG A 9 15.97 7.67 -16.76
N PRO A 10 15.04 7.31 -15.86
CA PRO A 10 14.64 8.22 -14.80
C PRO A 10 15.81 8.50 -13.85
N ALA A 11 15.76 9.64 -13.15
CA ALA A 11 16.71 9.94 -12.10
C ALA A 11 16.66 8.86 -10.98
N PRO A 12 17.79 8.56 -10.32
CA PRO A 12 17.80 7.64 -9.18
C PRO A 12 16.75 8.03 -8.13
N GLY A 13 15.95 7.08 -7.68
CA GLY A 13 14.89 7.30 -6.69
C GLY A 13 13.59 7.92 -7.21
N ALA A 14 13.53 8.36 -8.48
CA ALA A 14 12.32 8.97 -9.04
C ALA A 14 11.13 7.99 -9.16
N LYS A 15 11.38 6.68 -9.18
CA LYS A 15 10.35 5.64 -9.22
C LYS A 15 10.61 4.59 -8.16
N THR A 16 9.57 4.29 -7.38
CA THR A 16 9.57 3.22 -6.37
C THR A 16 8.57 2.14 -6.75
N GLU A 17 8.89 0.90 -6.41
CA GLU A 17 7.99 -0.21 -6.66
C GLU A 17 6.83 -0.23 -5.68
N ARG A 18 5.62 -0.50 -6.19
CA ARG A 18 4.43 -0.60 -5.36
C ARG A 18 4.41 -1.93 -4.61
N THR A 19 4.28 -1.89 -3.28
CA THR A 19 4.07 -3.12 -2.50
C THR A 19 2.72 -3.76 -2.83
N ARG A 20 2.76 -4.96 -3.41
CA ARG A 20 1.58 -5.78 -3.69
C ARG A 20 1.27 -6.65 -2.47
N LYS A 21 0.21 -6.28 -1.74
CA LYS A 21 -0.21 -7.00 -0.53
C LYS A 21 -0.88 -8.33 -0.90
N GLY A 22 -0.79 -9.35 -0.04
CA GLY A 22 -1.46 -10.65 -0.26
C GLY A 22 -0.84 -11.48 -1.39
N ARG A 23 0.48 -11.46 -1.55
CA ARG A 23 1.21 -12.20 -2.60
C ARG A 23 2.33 -13.06 -1.99
N GLY A 24 1.97 -13.84 -0.98
CA GLY A 24 2.89 -14.72 -0.24
C GLY A 24 3.37 -14.14 1.09
N GLU A 25 3.98 -14.99 1.91
CA GLU A 25 4.46 -14.66 3.26
C GLU A 25 5.56 -13.58 3.25
N ALA A 26 6.46 -13.60 2.26
CA ALA A 26 7.49 -12.57 2.11
C ALA A 26 6.93 -11.18 1.69
N SER A 27 5.68 -11.12 1.28
CA SER A 27 4.96 -9.86 1.03
C SER A 27 4.22 -9.42 2.31
N LYS A 28 3.19 -8.57 2.20
CA LYS A 28 2.30 -8.27 3.36
C LYS A 28 1.37 -9.44 3.76
N GLY A 29 1.83 -10.69 3.60
CA GLY A 29 1.22 -11.92 4.08
C GLY A 29 -0.27 -12.11 3.75
N LYS A 30 -0.88 -13.09 4.43
CA LYS A 30 -2.30 -13.43 4.25
C LYS A 30 -3.27 -12.33 4.68
N THR A 31 -2.92 -11.53 5.69
CA THR A 31 -3.81 -10.52 6.27
C THR A 31 -3.74 -9.18 5.55
N ALA A 32 -2.80 -9.00 4.61
CA ALA A 32 -2.55 -7.73 3.93
C ALA A 32 -2.33 -6.54 4.89
N GLY A 33 -1.90 -6.80 6.13
CA GLY A 33 -1.75 -5.81 7.20
C GLY A 33 -3.04 -5.37 7.89
N ARG A 34 -4.16 -6.09 7.72
CA ARG A 34 -5.45 -5.77 8.35
C ARG A 34 -5.71 -6.45 9.70
N GLY A 35 -4.78 -7.28 10.18
CA GLY A 35 -4.96 -8.07 11.41
C GLY A 35 -5.84 -9.31 11.20
N THR A 36 -6.38 -9.88 12.28
CA THR A 36 -7.08 -11.18 12.26
C THR A 36 -8.61 -11.08 12.18
N LYS A 37 -9.26 -10.35 13.10
CA LYS A 37 -10.72 -10.20 13.20
C LYS A 37 -11.09 -8.76 13.60
N GLY A 38 -12.39 -8.43 13.58
CA GLY A 38 -12.93 -7.12 13.96
C GLY A 38 -13.28 -6.23 12.77
N THR A 39 -13.87 -5.05 13.06
CA THR A 39 -14.39 -4.15 12.02
C THR A 39 -13.29 -3.69 11.06
N LYS A 40 -12.10 -3.29 11.56
CA LYS A 40 -10.96 -2.88 10.71
C LYS A 40 -10.35 -4.00 9.85
N ALA A 41 -10.59 -5.26 10.20
CA ALA A 41 -10.16 -6.38 9.38
C ALA A 41 -11.08 -6.57 8.14
N ARG A 42 -12.37 -6.23 8.30
CA ARG A 42 -13.42 -6.46 7.29
C ARG A 42 -13.80 -5.19 6.51
N TYR A 43 -13.81 -4.04 7.17
CA TYR A 43 -14.33 -2.75 6.69
C TYR A 43 -13.52 -1.56 7.25
N GLN A 44 -13.84 -0.36 6.77
CA GLN A 44 -13.26 0.90 7.25
C GLN A 44 -14.21 1.61 8.21
N VAL A 45 -13.69 2.09 9.34
CA VAL A 45 -14.44 2.95 10.26
C VAL A 45 -14.37 4.39 9.72
N PRO A 46 -15.50 5.12 9.62
CA PRO A 46 -15.52 6.52 9.18
C PRO A 46 -14.60 7.39 10.05
N ALA A 47 -13.90 8.35 9.44
CA ALA A 47 -12.95 9.20 10.15
C ALA A 47 -13.60 10.06 11.26
N ARG A 48 -14.88 10.43 11.10
CA ARG A 48 -15.64 11.23 12.06
C ARG A 48 -16.19 10.45 13.27
N PHE A 49 -15.95 9.14 13.35
CA PHE A 49 -16.53 8.29 14.38
C PHE A 49 -15.48 7.97 15.45
N GLU A 50 -15.73 8.41 16.68
CA GLU A 50 -14.80 8.30 17.82
C GLU A 50 -15.16 7.18 18.81
N GLY A 51 -16.04 6.26 18.42
CA GLY A 51 -16.40 5.12 19.28
C GLY A 51 -17.71 5.30 20.06
N GLY A 52 -18.54 6.27 19.68
CA GLY A 52 -19.92 6.42 20.17
C GLY A 52 -20.17 7.66 21.03
N GLN A 53 -19.14 8.43 21.36
CA GLN A 53 -19.30 9.77 21.93
C GLN A 53 -19.77 10.75 20.84
N MET A 54 -20.59 11.73 21.22
CA MET A 54 -20.86 12.90 20.38
C MET A 54 -19.56 13.71 20.27
N PRO A 55 -18.98 13.85 19.07
CA PRO A 55 -17.80 14.69 18.88
C PRO A 55 -18.14 16.17 19.05
#